data_AF-A0A117S0U9-F1
#
_entry.id   AF-A0A117S0U9-F1
#
_cell.length_a   1.000
_cell.length_b   1.000
_cell.length_c   1.000
_cell.angle_alpha   90.00
_cell.angle_beta   90.00
_cell.angle_gamma   90.00
#
_symmetry.space_group_name_H-M   'P 1'
#
loop_
_entity.id
_entity.type
_entity.pdbx_description
1 polymer ?
#
loop_
_entity_poly.entity_id
_entity_poly.type
_entity_poly.pdbx_seq_one_letter_code
_entity_poly.pdbx_strand_id
1 'polypeptide(L)'
;MRMQTKRAGRCRLNGSSTRFTWVGRSLAAATGVVLAGALIAPASVALSSDGEGNHKCNPSRKISAEVDSPTEFRVTNDRRGDAFLNDGRTPGVWVDLDVVPGTPSCVIDSAVGYSEGPSVLHLTLLAKGGVAYEAECAVTGTPFSASNLAAACGDGFTPVPGTPVP
;
A
#
# COMPACT_ATOMS: atom_id res chain seq x y z
N MET A 1 -1.03 26.92 -51.57
CA MET A 1 -2.47 26.90 -51.22
C MET A 1 -2.61 26.80 -49.72
N ARG A 2 -3.13 27.85 -49.08
CA ARG A 2 -3.46 27.90 -47.66
C ARG A 2 -4.91 27.44 -47.50
N MET A 3 -5.17 26.53 -46.56
CA MET A 3 -6.50 26.38 -45.98
C MET A 3 -6.39 26.56 -44.48
N GLN A 4 -6.89 27.70 -44.00
CA GLN A 4 -7.35 27.90 -42.64
C GLN A 4 -8.81 27.46 -42.55
N THR A 5 -9.20 26.81 -41.45
CA THR A 5 -10.55 26.88 -40.87
C THR A 5 -10.51 26.24 -39.48
N LYS A 6 -11.26 26.62 -38.43
CA LYS A 6 -11.80 27.88 -37.89
C LYS A 6 -12.49 27.44 -36.57
N ARG A 7 -12.19 28.10 -35.44
CA ARG A 7 -13.02 28.30 -34.21
C ARG A 7 -13.39 27.05 -33.36
N ALA A 8 -13.00 27.00 -32.09
CA ALA A 8 -13.52 27.67 -30.88
C ALA A 8 -14.66 26.90 -30.19
N GLY A 9 -14.47 26.57 -28.91
CA GLY A 9 -15.50 25.97 -28.05
C GLY A 9 -14.95 25.64 -26.67
N ARG A 10 -14.86 26.64 -25.80
CA ARG A 10 -14.57 26.50 -24.37
C ARG A 10 -15.92 26.24 -23.68
N CYS A 11 -16.16 25.06 -23.15
CA CYS A 11 -17.26 24.80 -22.22
C CYS A 11 -16.69 24.36 -20.87
N ARG A 12 -16.80 25.25 -19.90
CA ARG A 12 -16.70 24.98 -18.47
C ARG A 12 -18.05 24.40 -18.04
N LEU A 13 -18.09 23.22 -17.44
CA LEU A 13 -19.24 22.78 -16.64
C LEU A 13 -18.74 22.42 -15.25
N ASN A 14 -19.15 23.26 -14.33
CA ASN A 14 -19.07 23.12 -12.89
C ASN A 14 -20.33 22.36 -12.46
N GLY A 15 -20.21 21.38 -11.55
CA GLY A 15 -21.34 20.91 -10.77
C GLY A 15 -21.65 19.41 -10.81
N SER A 16 -21.71 18.87 -9.59
CA SER A 16 -22.76 17.96 -9.13
C SER A 16 -22.60 16.46 -9.42
N SER A 17 -22.02 15.78 -8.43
CA SER A 17 -22.51 14.51 -7.88
C SER A 17 -22.88 13.41 -8.88
N THR A 18 -21.87 12.71 -9.41
CA THR A 18 -22.10 11.42 -10.06
C THR A 18 -22.29 10.35 -8.99
N ARG A 19 -23.56 10.03 -8.72
CA ARG A 19 -23.96 8.85 -7.95
C ARG A 19 -23.49 7.60 -8.67
N PHE A 20 -22.63 6.79 -8.06
CA PHE A 20 -22.35 5.44 -8.53
C PHE A 20 -23.60 4.58 -8.29
N THR A 21 -24.36 4.32 -9.36
CA THR A 21 -25.42 3.31 -9.33
C THR A 21 -24.77 1.98 -9.71
N TRP A 22 -24.45 1.18 -8.70
CA TRP A 22 -24.00 -0.20 -8.88
C TRP A 22 -25.20 -1.03 -9.36
N VAL A 23 -25.20 -1.40 -10.64
CA VAL A 23 -26.22 -2.27 -11.22
C VAL A 23 -25.95 -3.69 -10.75
N GLY A 24 -26.84 -4.18 -9.88
CA GLY A 24 -26.84 -5.55 -9.42
C GLY A 24 -27.09 -6.56 -10.54
N ARG A 25 -26.29 -7.62 -10.52
CA ARG A 25 -26.65 -8.91 -11.12
C ARG A 25 -26.49 -9.99 -10.05
N SER A 26 -27.59 -10.28 -9.37
CA SER A 26 -27.78 -11.43 -8.50
C SER A 26 -27.95 -12.70 -9.34
N LEU A 27 -27.24 -13.77 -9.02
CA LEU A 27 -27.58 -15.12 -9.49
C LEU A 27 -27.37 -16.17 -8.38
N ALA A 28 -28.49 -16.82 -8.06
CA ALA A 28 -28.74 -18.16 -7.54
C ALA A 28 -28.09 -18.64 -6.23
N ALA A 29 -28.96 -18.82 -5.23
CA ALA A 29 -28.77 -19.68 -4.07
C ALA A 29 -28.58 -21.15 -4.49
N ALA A 30 -27.57 -21.81 -3.92
CA ALA A 30 -27.46 -23.27 -3.89
C ALA A 30 -27.40 -23.73 -2.44
N THR A 31 -28.50 -24.35 -1.99
CA THR A 31 -28.61 -25.08 -0.73
C THR A 31 -27.79 -26.36 -0.81
N GLY A 32 -26.84 -26.55 0.11
CA GLY A 32 -26.04 -27.78 0.27
C GLY A 32 -25.76 -28.06 1.75
N VAL A 33 -25.92 -29.31 2.15
CA VAL A 33 -26.16 -29.82 3.50
C VAL A 33 -24.91 -29.88 4.39
N VAL A 34 -25.13 -29.74 5.70
CA VAL A 34 -24.17 -29.81 6.81
C VAL A 34 -23.56 -31.22 6.97
N LEU A 35 -22.24 -31.31 7.17
CA LEU A 35 -21.61 -32.40 7.92
C LEU A 35 -20.67 -31.82 8.99
N ALA A 36 -20.98 -32.17 10.24
CA ALA A 36 -20.13 -31.96 11.40
C ALA A 36 -18.97 -32.98 11.39
N GLY A 37 -17.75 -32.54 11.71
CA GLY A 37 -16.64 -33.45 11.95
C GLY A 37 -15.27 -32.78 12.07
N ALA A 38 -14.68 -32.94 13.25
CA ALA A 38 -13.25 -32.88 13.60
C ALA A 38 -12.55 -31.50 13.76
N LEU A 39 -12.25 -31.21 15.04
CA LEU A 39 -11.14 -30.37 15.52
C LEU A 39 -9.77 -30.88 15.01
N ILE A 40 -8.71 -30.07 15.23
CA ILE A 40 -7.26 -30.24 14.94
C ILE A 40 -6.87 -29.46 13.66
N ALA A 41 -5.97 -28.48 13.59
CA ALA A 41 -4.94 -27.86 14.43
C ALA A 41 -4.59 -26.49 13.78
N PRO A 42 -3.90 -25.55 14.46
CA PRO A 42 -3.43 -24.32 13.82
C PRO A 42 -2.31 -24.65 12.82
N ALA A 43 -2.59 -24.52 11.54
CA ALA A 43 -1.61 -24.75 10.49
C ALA A 43 -1.03 -23.41 10.02
N SER A 44 0.14 -23.10 10.58
CA SER A 44 1.25 -22.42 9.93
C SER A 44 1.08 -20.93 9.61
N VAL A 45 1.53 -20.10 10.55
CA VAL A 45 2.28 -18.90 10.17
C VAL A 45 3.45 -19.33 9.29
N ALA A 46 3.33 -19.11 7.98
CA ALA A 46 4.49 -19.10 7.11
C ALA A 46 5.27 -17.80 7.39
N LEU A 47 6.06 -17.82 8.46
CA LEU A 47 7.21 -16.93 8.60
C LEU A 47 8.21 -17.39 7.54
N SER A 48 8.04 -16.90 6.31
CA SER A 48 9.12 -16.90 5.33
C SER A 48 10.15 -15.89 5.81
N SER A 49 11.05 -16.34 6.69
CA SER A 49 12.37 -15.72 6.78
C SER A 49 13.09 -16.04 5.47
N ASP A 50 12.91 -15.17 4.48
CA ASP A 50 13.68 -15.20 3.25
C ASP A 50 15.14 -14.86 3.61
N GLY A 51 15.92 -15.93 3.75
CA GLY A 51 17.35 -15.88 3.95
C GLY A 51 18.05 -15.22 2.78
N GLU A 52 18.95 -14.32 3.15
CA GLU A 52 20.06 -13.76 2.40
C GLU A 52 20.69 -14.76 1.42
N GLY A 53 20.48 -14.61 0.10
CA GLY A 53 21.19 -15.42 -0.90
C GLY A 53 20.59 -15.50 -2.32
N ASN A 54 21.05 -14.60 -3.19
CA ASN A 54 20.95 -14.58 -4.67
C ASN A 54 19.69 -13.90 -5.29
N HIS A 55 19.70 -12.57 -5.20
CA HIS A 55 18.65 -11.61 -5.57
C HIS A 55 18.05 -11.79 -6.97
N LYS A 56 16.75 -12.11 -7.01
CA LYS A 56 15.87 -11.64 -8.10
C LYS A 56 14.43 -11.38 -7.64
N CYS A 57 14.24 -10.31 -6.88
CA CYS A 57 13.03 -9.50 -7.01
C CYS A 57 13.25 -8.58 -8.23
N ASN A 58 12.27 -8.38 -9.11
CA ASN A 58 12.40 -7.47 -10.25
C ASN A 58 11.16 -6.57 -10.45
N PRO A 59 10.79 -5.79 -9.42
CA PRO A 59 9.69 -4.87 -9.51
C PRO A 59 10.09 -3.58 -10.23
N SER A 60 9.10 -2.93 -10.84
CA SER A 60 9.28 -1.58 -11.38
C SER A 60 9.31 -0.59 -10.22
N ARG A 61 10.26 0.36 -10.23
CA ARG A 61 10.27 1.44 -9.24
C ARG A 61 8.97 2.23 -9.38
N LYS A 62 8.15 2.21 -8.34
CA LYS A 62 6.97 3.05 -8.20
C LYS A 62 7.16 3.97 -7.01
N ILE A 63 6.77 5.22 -7.17
CA ILE A 63 6.75 6.20 -6.10
C ILE A 63 5.29 6.52 -5.86
N SER A 64 4.82 6.23 -4.66
CA SER A 64 3.53 6.70 -4.16
C SER A 64 3.79 7.83 -3.19
N ALA A 65 3.00 8.88 -3.28
CA ALA A 65 3.14 10.06 -2.45
C ALA A 65 1.77 10.49 -1.95
N GLU A 66 1.70 10.80 -0.67
CA GLU A 66 0.54 11.43 -0.04
C GLU A 66 0.97 12.82 0.43
N VAL A 67 0.16 13.82 0.07
CA VAL A 67 0.42 15.22 0.39
C VAL A 67 -0.76 15.73 1.19
N ASP A 68 -0.60 15.72 2.51
CA ASP A 68 -1.49 16.46 3.40
C ASP A 68 -0.62 17.45 4.18
N SER A 69 -0.88 18.73 3.95
CA SER A 69 -0.10 19.92 4.37
C SER A 69 0.65 19.80 5.72
N PRO A 70 1.82 20.44 5.97
CA PRO A 70 2.97 20.72 5.09
C PRO A 70 3.90 19.50 4.93
N THR A 71 3.46 18.31 5.32
CA THR A 71 4.32 17.12 5.36
C THR A 71 3.94 16.20 4.21
N GLU A 72 4.82 16.08 3.24
CA GLU A 72 4.67 15.09 2.18
C GLU A 72 5.29 13.77 2.64
N PHE A 73 4.55 12.67 2.55
CA PHE A 73 5.10 11.33 2.75
C PHE A 73 5.20 10.63 1.42
N ARG A 74 6.35 10.01 1.15
CA ARG A 74 6.58 9.26 -0.08
C ARG A 74 7.05 7.85 0.26
N VAL A 75 6.49 6.86 -0.40
CA VAL A 75 6.98 5.49 -0.35
C VAL A 75 7.44 5.08 -1.75
N THR A 76 8.53 4.32 -1.82
CA THR A 76 9.02 3.73 -3.06
C THR A 76 9.60 2.36 -2.79
N ASN A 77 9.72 1.56 -3.84
CA ASN A 77 10.56 0.37 -3.85
C ASN A 77 11.72 0.49 -4.84
N ASP A 78 12.80 -0.26 -4.62
CA ASP A 78 13.90 -0.39 -5.57
C ASP A 78 13.75 -1.64 -6.46
N ARG A 79 14.75 -1.93 -7.30
CA ARG A 79 14.72 -3.10 -8.19
C ARG A 79 14.95 -4.41 -7.44
N ARG A 80 15.34 -4.38 -6.18
CA ARG A 80 15.50 -5.55 -5.31
C ARG A 80 14.24 -5.82 -4.51
N GLY A 81 13.22 -4.95 -4.59
CA GLY A 81 12.00 -5.06 -3.83
C GLY A 81 12.12 -4.55 -2.40
N ASP A 82 13.22 -3.86 -2.09
CA ASP A 82 13.41 -3.17 -0.82
C ASP A 82 12.53 -1.90 -0.86
N ALA A 83 11.78 -1.64 0.21
CA ALA A 83 10.87 -0.50 0.29
C ALA A 83 11.42 0.60 1.19
N PHE A 84 11.16 1.85 0.83
CA PHE A 84 11.73 3.01 1.48
C PHE A 84 10.68 4.08 1.71
N LEU A 85 10.73 4.72 2.89
CA LEU A 85 9.91 5.87 3.26
C LEU A 85 10.76 7.14 3.22
N ASN A 86 10.21 8.19 2.62
CA ASN A 86 10.72 9.55 2.75
C ASN A 86 9.66 10.40 3.45
N ASP A 87 10.10 11.02 4.54
CA ASP A 87 9.37 12.07 5.26
C ASP A 87 9.81 13.43 4.70
N GLY A 88 8.85 14.21 4.20
CA GLY A 88 9.08 15.51 3.56
C GLY A 88 9.67 16.56 4.49
N ARG A 89 9.63 16.35 5.81
CA ARG A 89 10.33 17.19 6.80
C ARG A 89 11.85 16.98 6.77
N THR A 90 12.31 15.88 6.17
CA THR A 90 13.72 15.54 5.96
C THR A 90 13.95 15.19 4.48
N PRO A 91 13.94 16.19 3.59
CA PRO A 91 14.05 15.95 2.16
C PRO A 91 15.39 15.29 1.80
N GLY A 92 15.34 14.29 0.92
CA GLY A 92 16.52 13.55 0.45
C GLY A 92 16.93 12.37 1.31
N VAL A 93 16.31 12.16 2.48
CA VAL A 93 16.56 10.99 3.33
C VAL A 93 15.49 9.93 3.06
N TRP A 94 15.93 8.77 2.58
CA TRP A 94 15.09 7.57 2.41
C TRP A 94 15.43 6.57 3.49
N VAL A 95 14.45 6.20 4.31
CA VAL A 95 14.59 5.24 5.40
C VAL A 95 14.11 3.88 4.88
N ASP A 96 14.93 2.85 5.07
CA ASP A 96 14.58 1.48 4.72
C ASP A 96 13.43 0.99 5.61
N LEU A 97 12.40 0.40 5.01
CA LEU A 97 11.26 -0.17 5.72
C LEU A 97 11.59 -1.53 6.34
N ASP A 98 12.69 -2.18 5.98
CA ASP A 98 13.13 -3.44 6.61
C ASP A 98 13.45 -3.28 8.12
N VAL A 99 13.63 -2.05 8.58
CA VAL A 99 13.74 -1.76 10.03
C VAL A 99 12.42 -1.98 10.78
N VAL A 100 11.28 -2.01 10.07
CA VAL A 100 9.95 -2.26 10.63
C VAL A 100 9.68 -3.77 10.63
N PRO A 101 9.26 -4.37 11.76
CA PRO A 101 8.95 -5.79 11.82
C PRO A 101 7.89 -6.20 10.79
N GLY A 102 8.04 -7.40 10.21
CA GLY A 102 7.06 -7.96 9.28
C GLY A 102 7.12 -7.41 7.85
N THR A 103 8.07 -6.52 7.54
CA THR A 103 8.26 -6.02 6.18
C THR A 103 8.54 -7.17 5.20
N PRO A 104 7.79 -7.29 4.10
CA PRO A 104 8.01 -8.34 3.12
C PRO A 104 9.31 -8.08 2.32
N SER A 105 10.06 -9.15 2.06
CA SER A 105 11.38 -9.12 1.38
C SER A 105 11.35 -8.80 -0.13
N CYS A 106 10.16 -8.77 -0.76
CA CYS A 106 10.04 -8.51 -2.20
C CYS A 106 8.76 -7.73 -2.52
N VAL A 107 8.83 -6.41 -2.33
CA VAL A 107 7.75 -5.45 -2.59
C VAL A 107 7.66 -5.11 -4.08
N ILE A 108 6.50 -5.35 -4.68
CA ILE A 108 6.22 -5.06 -6.09
C ILE A 108 5.39 -3.79 -6.32
N ASP A 109 4.65 -3.36 -5.31
CA ASP A 109 3.92 -2.10 -5.30
C ASP A 109 3.86 -1.56 -3.88
N SER A 110 3.76 -0.25 -3.72
CA SER A 110 3.71 0.39 -2.42
C SER A 110 2.77 1.58 -2.48
N ALA A 111 1.96 1.77 -1.45
CA ALA A 111 1.09 2.93 -1.28
C ALA A 111 1.28 3.51 0.11
N VAL A 112 1.02 4.81 0.21
CA VAL A 112 1.05 5.56 1.46
C VAL A 112 -0.25 6.35 1.54
N GLY A 113 -0.85 6.38 2.73
CA GLY A 113 -1.99 7.21 3.06
C GLY A 113 -1.76 7.86 4.41
N TYR A 114 -2.37 9.01 4.63
CA TYR A 114 -2.22 9.76 5.87
C TYR A 114 -3.59 10.21 6.38
N SER A 115 -3.77 10.14 7.69
CA SER A 115 -4.99 10.50 8.38
C SER A 115 -4.67 11.54 9.46
N GLU A 116 -5.05 12.81 9.21
CA GLU A 116 -4.81 13.95 10.10
C GLU A 116 -5.35 13.73 11.52
N GLY A 117 -6.55 13.15 11.63
CA GLY A 117 -7.29 13.04 12.90
C GLY A 117 -6.49 12.35 14.00
N PRO A 118 -6.15 11.07 13.86
CA PRO A 118 -5.23 10.38 14.76
C PRO A 118 -3.75 10.64 14.43
N SER A 119 -3.44 11.45 13.40
CA SER A 119 -2.09 11.65 12.85
C SER A 119 -1.38 10.32 12.58
N VAL A 120 -2.01 9.47 11.77
CA VAL A 120 -1.53 8.11 11.44
C VAL A 120 -1.11 8.05 9.97
N LEU A 121 0.06 7.48 9.73
CA LEU A 121 0.55 7.11 8.41
C LEU A 121 0.22 5.64 8.15
N HIS A 122 -0.59 5.38 7.14
CA HIS A 122 -0.89 4.04 6.67
C HIS A 122 0.07 3.68 5.54
N LEU A 123 0.90 2.65 5.74
CA LEU A 123 1.79 2.11 4.73
C LEU A 123 1.23 0.79 4.23
N THR A 124 1.07 0.66 2.91
CA THR A 124 0.64 -0.58 2.28
C THR A 124 1.72 -1.07 1.34
N LEU A 125 2.17 -2.31 1.51
CA LEU A 125 3.17 -2.96 0.66
C LEU A 125 2.56 -4.19 0.01
N LEU A 126 2.57 -4.25 -1.32
CA LEU A 126 2.16 -5.43 -2.07
C LEU A 126 3.38 -6.31 -2.31
N ALA A 127 3.39 -7.51 -1.75
CA ALA A 127 4.45 -8.48 -1.99
C ALA A 127 4.26 -9.21 -3.34
N LYS A 128 5.34 -9.75 -3.91
CA LYS A 128 5.29 -10.53 -5.16
C LYS A 128 4.29 -11.70 -5.13
N GLY A 129 4.02 -12.26 -3.96
CA GLY A 129 3.02 -13.31 -3.75
C GLY A 129 1.56 -12.84 -3.77
N GLY A 130 1.28 -11.56 -4.10
CA GLY A 130 -0.07 -11.00 -4.16
C GLY A 130 -0.68 -10.62 -2.80
N VAL A 131 0.02 -10.92 -1.70
CA VAL A 131 -0.40 -10.54 -0.34
C VAL A 131 -0.02 -9.08 -0.11
N ALA A 132 -1.01 -8.26 0.27
CA ALA A 132 -0.77 -6.92 0.76
C ALA A 132 -0.47 -6.96 2.26
N TYR A 133 0.47 -6.13 2.69
CA TYR A 133 0.86 -5.93 4.07
C TYR A 133 0.58 -4.49 4.45
N GLU A 134 0.04 -4.26 5.64
CA GLU A 134 -0.28 -2.93 6.15
C GLU A 134 0.42 -2.69 7.49
N ALA A 135 0.93 -1.48 7.65
CA ALA A 135 1.44 -0.96 8.91
C ALA A 135 0.82 0.42 9.18
N GLU A 136 0.53 0.68 10.45
CA GLU A 136 0.08 1.99 10.93
C GLU A 136 1.19 2.61 11.76
N CYS A 137 1.68 3.77 11.33
CA CYS A 137 2.76 4.48 12.01
C CYS A 137 2.24 5.78 12.60
N ALA A 138 2.49 5.99 13.90
CA ALA A 138 2.16 7.24 14.58
C ALA A 138 3.04 8.38 14.05
N VAL A 139 2.42 9.40 13.46
CA VAL A 139 3.12 10.62 13.03
C VAL A 139 3.26 11.55 14.23
N THR A 140 4.50 11.79 14.64
CA THR A 140 4.83 12.73 15.73
C THR A 140 5.45 14.00 15.18
N GLY A 141 5.79 14.97 16.05
CA GLY A 141 6.54 16.16 15.64
C GLY A 141 7.98 15.88 15.15
N THR A 142 8.50 14.68 15.43
CA THR A 142 9.83 14.23 15.00
C THR A 142 9.75 13.59 13.61
N PRO A 143 10.62 13.97 12.66
CA PRO A 143 10.71 13.29 11.36
C PRO A 143 11.10 11.82 11.49
N PHE A 144 10.65 10.99 10.55
CA PHE A 144 11.04 9.59 10.51
C PHE A 144 12.52 9.40 10.17
N SER A 145 13.13 8.41 10.82
CA SER A 145 14.52 8.00 10.68
C SER A 145 14.64 6.51 10.99
N ALA A 146 15.77 5.88 10.64
CA ALA A 146 15.98 4.46 10.90
C ALA A 146 15.85 4.07 12.39
N SER A 147 16.13 5.00 13.31
CA SER A 147 16.11 4.72 14.75
C SER A 147 14.74 4.87 15.42
N ASN A 148 13.79 5.59 14.82
CA ASN A 148 12.46 5.83 15.41
C ASN A 148 11.32 5.18 14.61
N LEU A 149 11.55 4.78 13.36
CA LEU A 149 10.51 4.27 12.48
C LEU A 149 9.86 2.98 13.02
N ALA A 150 10.67 2.01 13.46
CA ALA A 150 10.16 0.75 14.01
C ALA A 150 9.23 0.98 15.22
N ALA A 151 9.64 1.87 16.13
CA ALA A 151 8.84 2.20 17.32
C ALA A 151 7.54 2.94 16.95
N ALA A 152 7.57 3.78 15.91
CA ALA A 152 6.38 4.50 15.47
C ALA A 152 5.34 3.61 14.81
N CYS A 153 5.76 2.53 14.13
CA CYS A 153 4.87 1.58 13.44
C CYS A 153 4.36 0.44 14.35
N GLY A 154 4.69 0.45 15.64
CA GLY A 154 4.18 -0.51 16.62
C GLY A 154 4.49 -1.96 16.27
N ASP A 155 3.45 -2.74 16.02
CA ASP A 155 3.55 -4.17 15.64
C ASP A 155 4.14 -4.39 14.24
N GLY A 156 4.29 -3.31 13.46
CA GLY A 156 4.86 -3.33 12.13
C GLY A 156 3.87 -3.77 11.06
N PHE A 157 4.38 -4.43 10.02
CA PHE A 157 3.58 -4.88 8.88
C PHE A 157 2.86 -6.18 9.18
N THR A 158 1.55 -6.17 8.94
CA THR A 158 0.69 -7.34 9.06
C THR A 158 0.03 -7.67 7.73
N PRO A 159 -0.11 -8.95 7.36
CA PRO A 159 -0.76 -9.34 6.12
C PRO A 159 -2.25 -9.01 6.18
N VAL A 160 -2.77 -8.33 5.15
CA VAL A 160 -4.19 -8.01 5.02
C VAL A 160 -4.96 -9.29 4.67
N PRO A 161 -5.90 -9.72 5.53
CA PRO A 161 -6.68 -10.93 5.30
C PRO A 161 -7.53 -10.84 4.03
N GLY A 162 -7.60 -11.93 3.27
CA GLY A 162 -8.45 -12.01 2.07
C GLY A 162 -7.92 -11.24 0.86
N THR A 163 -6.65 -10.85 0.87
CA THR A 163 -5.97 -10.31 -0.32
C THR A 163 -5.98 -11.34 -1.45
N PRO A 164 -6.57 -11.04 -2.62
CA PRO A 164 -6.62 -11.98 -3.73
C PRO A 164 -5.19 -12.32 -4.20
N VAL A 165 -4.85 -13.61 -4.19
CA VAL A 165 -3.60 -14.11 -4.75
C VAL A 165 -3.80 -14.29 -6.26
N PRO A 166 -2.99 -13.67 -7.12
CA PRO A 166 -3.07 -13.82 -8.58
C PRO A 166 -2.59 -15.19 -9.08
#